data_AF-A0A1C3JEH1-F1
#
_entry.id   AF-A0A1C3JEH1-F1
#
_cell.length_a   1.000
_cell.length_b   1.000
_cell.length_c   1.000
_cell.angle_alpha   90.00
_cell.angle_beta   90.00
_cell.angle_gamma   90.00
#
_symmetry.space_group_name_H-M   'P 1'
#
loop_
_entity.id
_entity.type
_entity.pdbx_description
1 polymer ?
#
loop_
_entity_poly.entity_id
_entity_poly.type
_entity_poly.pdbx_seq_one_letter_code
_entity_poly.pdbx_strand_id
1 'polypeptide(L)'
;MDFRDPDLVLTKRFRGGKKSYFQVNSFDTEWVSLQDIEHGECFSFKRAQLENHINNGLLIGTVKNNVPDALFINAVKKKTKPVAVGKKAEIEAEVDRRYFYVRKVLDSELPVLSATRLTPWISEAAEEIKDISPPSYKTLLRWLKAFNESGWKKASLLPRHHSKGNHSIRLAPEVDRLLCEVVTEHARSSARVHIGKAHRDFIERMQLLNDHRRDEGLPALTPSSYETTLQRFRK
;
A
#
# COMPACT_ATOMS: atom_id res chain seq x y z
N MET A 1 -35.40 5.43 -2.30
CA MET A 1 -34.85 4.06 -2.38
C MET A 1 -34.11 3.77 -1.08
N ASP A 2 -34.16 2.55 -0.55
CA ASP A 2 -33.43 2.19 0.66
C ASP A 2 -32.05 1.63 0.31
N PHE A 3 -31.01 2.46 0.40
CA PHE A 3 -29.62 2.04 0.17
C PHE A 3 -29.04 1.21 1.34
N ARG A 4 -29.81 1.01 2.41
CA ARG A 4 -29.43 0.15 3.54
C ARG A 4 -29.72 -1.32 3.28
N ASP A 5 -30.51 -1.63 2.25
CA ASP A 5 -30.84 -3.00 1.87
C ASP A 5 -29.59 -3.70 1.31
N PRO A 6 -29.04 -4.72 2.01
CA PRO A 6 -27.85 -5.43 1.57
C PRO A 6 -28.07 -6.26 0.29
N ASP A 7 -29.33 -6.55 -0.06
CA ASP A 7 -29.71 -7.35 -1.23
C ASP A 7 -30.06 -6.48 -2.44
N LEU A 8 -29.93 -5.15 -2.33
CA LEU A 8 -30.11 -4.21 -3.41
C LEU A 8 -28.95 -4.28 -4.40
N VAL A 9 -29.26 -4.67 -5.64
CA VAL A 9 -28.36 -4.60 -6.79
C VAL A 9 -28.93 -3.64 -7.83
N LEU A 10 -28.12 -2.68 -8.27
CA LEU A 10 -28.48 -1.77 -9.35
C LEU A 10 -27.96 -2.34 -10.68
N THR A 11 -28.85 -2.45 -11.67
CA THR A 11 -28.50 -2.94 -13.01
C THR A 11 -28.50 -1.79 -14.00
N LYS A 12 -27.42 -1.66 -14.79
CA LYS A 12 -27.32 -0.75 -15.94
C LYS A 12 -27.34 -1.55 -17.23
N ARG A 13 -28.24 -1.22 -18.16
CA ARG A 13 -28.29 -1.83 -19.49
C ARG A 13 -27.55 -0.96 -20.50
N PHE A 14 -26.65 -1.56 -21.28
CA PHE A 14 -25.91 -0.90 -22.34
C PHE A 14 -26.48 -1.25 -23.72
N ARG A 15 -26.13 -0.42 -24.71
CA ARG A 15 -26.42 -0.72 -26.12
C ARG A 15 -25.72 -2.03 -26.51
N GLY A 16 -26.45 -2.94 -27.15
CA GLY A 16 -25.94 -4.29 -27.48
C GLY A 16 -26.26 -5.37 -26.46
N GLY A 17 -27.21 -5.15 -25.53
CA GLY A 17 -27.73 -6.18 -24.64
C GLY A 17 -26.86 -6.51 -23.42
N LYS A 18 -25.66 -5.92 -23.33
CA LYS A 18 -24.76 -6.04 -22.17
C LYS A 18 -25.39 -5.38 -20.94
N LYS A 19 -25.16 -5.96 -19.77
CA LYS A 19 -25.61 -5.45 -18.48
C LYS A 19 -24.41 -5.36 -17.54
N SER A 20 -24.37 -4.33 -16.71
CA SER A 20 -23.47 -4.27 -15.55
C SER A 20 -24.30 -4.21 -14.28
N TYR A 21 -23.76 -4.83 -13.24
CA TYR A 21 -24.43 -5.00 -11.96
C TYR A 21 -23.60 -4.30 -10.88
N PHE A 22 -24.26 -3.51 -10.06
CA PHE A 22 -23.62 -2.68 -9.05
C PHE A 22 -24.23 -2.95 -7.69
N GLN A 23 -23.39 -3.15 -6.68
CA GLN A 23 -23.82 -3.26 -5.29
C GLN A 23 -23.49 -1.98 -4.54
N VAL A 24 -24.32 -1.59 -3.56
CA VAL A 24 -23.97 -0.49 -2.66
C VAL A 24 -22.80 -0.92 -1.77
N ASN A 25 -21.68 -0.22 -1.87
CA ASN A 25 -20.47 -0.48 -1.08
C ASN A 25 -20.47 0.36 0.22
N SER A 26 -20.84 1.63 0.12
CA SER A 26 -21.01 2.51 1.26
C SER A 26 -21.97 3.66 0.92
N PHE A 27 -22.56 4.28 1.93
CA PHE A 27 -23.40 5.46 1.76
C PHE A 27 -23.35 6.35 3.01
N ASP A 28 -23.56 7.64 2.81
CA ASP A 28 -23.77 8.62 3.88
C ASP A 28 -25.01 9.49 3.55
N THR A 29 -25.11 10.68 4.14
CA THR A 29 -26.24 11.59 3.89
C THR A 29 -26.20 12.24 2.51
N GLU A 30 -25.03 12.47 1.92
CA GLU A 30 -24.86 13.18 0.64
C GLU A 30 -24.38 12.28 -0.50
N TRP A 31 -23.65 11.21 -0.21
CA TRP A 31 -22.96 10.36 -1.17
C TRP A 31 -23.34 8.89 -1.05
N VAL A 32 -23.33 8.21 -2.20
CA VAL A 32 -23.50 6.76 -2.31
C VAL A 32 -22.38 6.21 -3.19
N SER A 33 -21.66 5.22 -2.68
CA SER A 33 -20.63 4.48 -3.39
C SER A 33 -21.18 3.14 -3.86
N LEU A 34 -21.05 2.89 -5.16
CA LEU A 34 -21.40 1.64 -5.81
C LEU A 34 -20.14 0.89 -6.21
N GLN A 35 -20.16 -0.43 -6.12
CA GLN A 35 -19.11 -1.30 -6.61
C GLN A 35 -19.66 -2.14 -7.77
N ASP A 36 -18.97 -2.12 -8.91
CA ASP A 36 -19.23 -3.04 -10.02
C ASP A 36 -18.89 -4.46 -9.58
N ILE A 37 -19.87 -5.36 -9.68
CA ILE A 37 -19.73 -6.76 -9.29
C ILE A 37 -18.75 -7.51 -10.22
N GLU A 38 -18.68 -7.15 -11.50
CA GLU A 38 -17.82 -7.82 -12.49
C GLU A 38 -16.35 -7.37 -12.38
N HIS A 39 -16.12 -6.07 -12.24
CA HIS A 39 -14.78 -5.48 -12.34
C HIS A 39 -14.20 -5.06 -10.98
N GLY A 40 -15.04 -4.97 -9.93
CA GLY A 40 -14.65 -4.50 -8.61
C GLY A 40 -14.38 -3.00 -8.52
N GLU A 41 -14.61 -2.25 -9.60
CA GLU A 41 -14.45 -0.79 -9.65
C GLU A 41 -15.49 -0.09 -8.78
N CYS A 42 -15.07 0.96 -8.08
CA CYS A 42 -15.96 1.74 -7.22
C CYS A 42 -16.29 3.09 -7.85
N PHE A 43 -17.57 3.44 -7.84
CA PHE A 43 -18.09 4.69 -8.36
C PHE A 43 -18.84 5.42 -7.25
N SER A 44 -18.51 6.70 -7.04
CA SER A 44 -19.17 7.52 -6.02
C SER A 44 -20.04 8.57 -6.69
N PHE A 45 -21.29 8.65 -6.26
CA PHE A 45 -22.29 9.59 -6.78
C PHE A 45 -22.90 10.38 -5.63
N LYS A 46 -23.28 11.63 -5.89
CA LYS A 46 -24.19 12.33 -4.99
C LYS A 46 -25.51 11.56 -4.95
N ARG A 47 -26.09 11.42 -3.77
CA ARG A 47 -27.34 10.69 -3.55
C ARG A 47 -28.46 11.18 -4.46
N ALA A 48 -28.66 12.49 -4.54
CA ALA A 48 -29.67 13.09 -5.42
C ALA A 48 -29.44 12.75 -6.91
N GLN A 49 -28.18 12.70 -7.33
CA GLN A 49 -27.82 12.33 -8.71
C GLN A 49 -28.11 10.84 -8.97
N LEU A 50 -27.77 9.97 -8.01
CA LEU A 50 -28.00 8.54 -8.14
C LEU A 50 -29.50 8.22 -8.17
N GLU A 51 -30.28 8.83 -7.28
CA GLU A 51 -31.74 8.72 -7.26
C GLU A 51 -32.34 9.22 -8.58
N ASN A 52 -31.81 10.30 -9.17
CA ASN A 52 -32.22 10.76 -10.49
C ASN A 52 -31.89 9.75 -11.61
N HIS A 53 -30.72 9.09 -11.57
CA HIS A 53 -30.39 8.02 -12.52
C HIS A 53 -31.32 6.81 -12.40
N ILE A 54 -31.81 6.51 -11.20
CA ILE A 54 -32.78 5.45 -10.99
C ILE A 54 -34.17 5.86 -11.50
N ASN A 55 -34.62 7.07 -11.15
CA ASN A 55 -35.93 7.58 -11.56
C ASN A 55 -36.04 7.73 -13.10
N ASN A 56 -34.93 8.08 -13.76
CA ASN A 56 -34.88 8.17 -15.23
C ASN A 56 -34.66 6.81 -15.92
N GLY A 57 -34.66 5.70 -15.16
CA GLY A 57 -34.51 4.35 -15.71
C GLY A 57 -33.12 4.00 -16.24
N LEU A 58 -32.11 4.85 -15.98
CA LEU A 58 -30.72 4.59 -16.36
C LEU A 58 -30.10 3.49 -15.48
N LEU A 59 -30.53 3.43 -14.22
CA LEU A 59 -30.26 2.33 -13.28
C LEU A 59 -31.57 1.72 -12.81
N ILE A 60 -31.64 0.39 -12.76
CA ILE A 60 -32.83 -0.33 -12.31
C ILE A 60 -32.47 -1.09 -11.03
N GLY A 61 -33.23 -0.86 -9.96
CA GLY A 61 -33.12 -1.66 -8.73
C GLY A 61 -33.61 -3.09 -8.98
N THR A 62 -32.78 -4.06 -8.64
CA THR A 62 -33.04 -5.50 -8.76
C THR A 62 -32.59 -6.20 -7.50
N VAL A 63 -33.30 -7.27 -7.12
CA VAL A 63 -32.93 -8.10 -5.96
C VAL A 63 -31.83 -9.08 -6.37
N LYS A 64 -30.89 -9.34 -5.46
CA LYS A 64 -29.75 -10.25 -5.62
C LYS A 64 -30.09 -11.60 -6.28
N ASN A 65 -31.27 -12.16 -5.99
CA ASN A 65 -31.73 -13.46 -6.53
C ASN A 65 -31.96 -13.50 -8.05
N ASN A 66 -32.03 -12.34 -8.71
CA ASN A 66 -32.21 -12.23 -10.17
C ASN A 66 -30.89 -11.96 -10.92
N VAL A 67 -29.75 -12.02 -10.23
CA VAL A 67 -28.42 -11.80 -10.78
C VAL A 67 -27.72 -13.16 -10.89
N PRO A 68 -27.04 -13.49 -12.01
CA PRO A 68 -26.36 -14.77 -12.14
C PRO A 68 -25.35 -14.98 -11.01
N ASP A 69 -25.44 -16.12 -10.30
CA ASP A 69 -24.50 -16.49 -9.22
C ASP A 69 -23.02 -16.47 -9.67
N ALA A 70 -22.79 -16.69 -10.96
CA ALA A 70 -21.47 -16.61 -11.60
C ALA A 70 -20.82 -15.20 -11.55
N LEU A 71 -21.57 -14.14 -11.24
CA LEU A 71 -21.02 -12.79 -11.06
C LEU A 71 -20.49 -12.58 -9.63
N PHE A 72 -20.95 -13.37 -8.67
CA PHE A 72 -20.42 -13.39 -7.31
C PHE A 72 -19.24 -14.36 -7.15
N ILE A 73 -18.53 -14.69 -8.24
CA ILE A 73 -17.22 -15.33 -8.13
C ILE A 73 -16.35 -14.33 -7.40
N ASN A 74 -16.20 -14.55 -6.10
CA ASN A 74 -15.29 -13.84 -5.22
C ASN A 74 -13.97 -13.70 -5.97
N ALA A 75 -13.72 -12.53 -6.56
CA ALA A 75 -12.42 -12.16 -7.08
C ALA A 75 -11.47 -12.53 -5.97
N VAL A 76 -10.62 -13.54 -6.22
CA VAL A 76 -9.74 -14.14 -5.21
C VAL A 76 -9.16 -12.97 -4.46
N LYS A 77 -9.70 -12.70 -3.25
CA LYS A 77 -9.18 -11.66 -2.39
C LYS A 77 -7.74 -12.09 -2.29
N LYS A 78 -6.81 -11.33 -2.92
CA LYS A 78 -5.38 -11.55 -2.72
C LYS A 78 -5.30 -11.72 -1.22
N LYS A 79 -4.99 -12.92 -0.74
CA LYS A 79 -5.03 -13.21 0.69
C LYS A 79 -4.12 -12.16 1.30
N THR A 80 -4.69 -11.09 1.83
CA THR A 80 -3.97 -10.18 2.70
C THR A 80 -3.61 -11.13 3.81
N LYS A 81 -2.36 -11.58 3.84
CA LYS A 81 -1.88 -12.47 4.90
C LYS A 81 -2.45 -11.87 6.18
N PRO A 82 -3.19 -12.62 7.01
CA PRO A 82 -3.66 -12.09 8.26
C PRO A 82 -2.43 -11.57 8.97
N VAL A 83 -2.31 -10.24 9.03
CA VAL A 83 -1.26 -9.62 9.83
C VAL A 83 -1.58 -10.10 11.22
N ALA A 84 -0.69 -10.91 11.79
CA ALA A 84 -0.89 -11.53 13.09
C ALA A 84 -1.49 -10.47 14.02
N VAL A 85 -2.63 -10.77 14.65
CA VAL A 85 -3.48 -9.80 15.36
C VAL A 85 -2.65 -8.91 16.30
N GLY A 86 -1.60 -9.46 16.93
CA GLY A 86 -0.64 -8.71 17.75
C GLY A 86 0.15 -7.63 17.01
N LYS A 87 0.60 -7.84 15.78
CA LYS A 87 1.38 -6.86 15.01
C LYS A 87 0.54 -5.66 14.58
N LYS A 88 -0.77 -5.85 14.35
CA LYS A 88 -1.68 -4.73 14.06
C LYS A 88 -1.89 -3.87 15.30
N ALA A 89 -2.13 -4.49 16.45
CA ALA A 89 -2.31 -3.80 17.72
C ALA A 89 -1.05 -3.02 18.13
N GLU A 90 0.14 -3.59 17.93
CA GLU A 90 1.41 -2.91 18.19
C GLU A 90 1.60 -1.65 17.33
N ILE A 91 1.26 -1.74 16.04
CA ILE A 91 1.31 -0.59 15.12
C ILE A 91 0.33 0.50 15.55
N GLU A 92 -0.88 0.12 15.96
CA GLU A 92 -1.92 1.03 16.41
C GLU A 92 -1.50 1.74 17.71
N ALA A 93 -0.98 1.00 18.69
CA ALA A 93 -0.44 1.55 19.94
C ALA A 93 0.70 2.54 19.69
N GLU A 94 1.61 2.25 18.75
CA GLU A 94 2.70 3.17 18.39
C GLU A 94 2.17 4.43 17.67
N VAL A 95 1.12 4.31 16.85
CA VAL A 95 0.45 5.48 16.25
C VAL A 95 -0.23 6.33 17.31
N ASP A 96 -0.90 5.71 18.27
CA ASP A 96 -1.56 6.40 19.38
C ASP A 96 -0.55 7.14 20.24
N ARG A 97 0.56 6.50 20.56
CA ARG A 97 1.69 7.10 21.26
C ARG A 97 2.22 8.34 20.54
N ARG A 98 2.49 8.25 19.22
CA ARG A 98 2.95 9.39 18.43
C ARG A 98 1.93 10.52 18.38
N TYR A 99 0.66 10.16 18.23
CA TYR A 99 -0.43 11.10 18.15
C TYR A 99 -0.63 11.87 19.46
N PHE A 100 -0.44 11.21 20.61
CA PHE A 100 -0.47 11.86 21.92
C PHE A 100 0.51 13.03 22.00
N TYR A 101 1.79 12.82 21.66
CA TYR A 101 2.79 13.89 21.66
C TYR A 101 2.45 15.01 20.68
N VAL A 102 2.06 14.66 19.45
CA VAL A 102 1.71 15.65 18.42
C VAL A 102 0.53 16.51 18.88
N ARG A 103 -0.53 15.88 19.41
CA ARG A 103 -1.71 16.58 19.90
C ARG A 103 -1.38 17.48 21.08
N LYS A 104 -0.64 16.98 22.07
CA LYS A 104 -0.22 17.78 23.23
C LYS A 104 0.61 19.00 22.83
N VAL A 105 1.46 18.90 21.81
CA VAL A 105 2.17 20.09 21.28
C VAL A 105 1.19 21.07 20.63
N LEU A 106 0.23 20.59 19.83
CA LEU A 106 -0.75 21.46 19.18
C LEU A 106 -1.71 22.14 20.17
N ASP A 107 -2.04 21.45 21.27
CA ASP A 107 -2.87 21.98 22.35
C ASP A 107 -2.09 22.92 23.29
N SER A 108 -0.75 22.92 23.20
CA SER A 108 0.12 23.76 24.03
C SER A 108 0.47 25.09 23.34
N GLU A 109 0.50 26.17 24.11
CA GLU A 109 0.96 27.49 23.65
C GLU A 109 2.50 27.58 23.63
N LEU A 110 3.17 26.66 22.94
CA LEU A 110 4.63 26.72 22.81
C LEU A 110 5.02 27.80 21.79
N PRO A 111 5.73 28.88 22.21
CA PRO A 111 6.06 29.98 21.30
C PRO A 111 7.10 29.60 20.24
N VAL A 112 7.98 28.64 20.54
CA VAL A 112 9.04 28.18 19.64
C VAL A 112 9.33 26.70 19.81
N LEU A 113 9.28 25.94 18.72
CA LEU A 113 9.62 24.52 18.65
C LEU A 113 11.15 24.30 18.60
N SER A 114 11.86 24.70 19.67
CA SER A 114 13.31 24.57 19.80
C SER A 114 13.73 23.37 20.67
N ALA A 115 14.95 22.87 20.49
CA ALA A 115 15.49 21.74 21.25
C ALA A 115 15.44 21.98 22.77
N THR A 116 15.81 23.18 23.22
CA THR A 116 15.87 23.57 24.63
C THR A 116 14.50 23.56 25.31
N ARG A 117 13.43 23.85 24.56
CA ARG A 117 12.06 23.88 25.09
C ARG A 117 11.34 22.54 24.92
N LEU A 118 11.50 21.89 23.76
CA LEU A 118 10.84 20.61 23.50
C LEU A 118 11.42 19.47 24.32
N THR A 119 12.71 19.47 24.63
CA THR A 119 13.32 18.37 25.40
C THR A 119 12.72 18.22 26.81
N PRO A 120 12.68 19.27 27.66
CA PRO A 120 12.03 19.14 28.98
C PRO A 120 10.54 18.87 28.86
N TRP A 121 9.87 19.49 27.89
CA TRP A 121 8.44 19.27 27.63
C TRP A 121 8.12 17.81 27.23
N ILE A 122 8.98 17.18 26.41
CA ILE A 122 8.84 15.77 26.04
C ILE A 122 8.97 14.88 27.26
N SER A 123 9.89 15.20 28.18
CA SER A 123 10.04 14.45 29.44
C SER A 123 8.78 14.52 30.29
N GLU A 124 8.20 15.70 30.46
CA GLU A 124 6.93 15.88 31.20
C GLU A 124 5.78 15.10 30.53
N ALA A 125 5.65 15.22 29.20
CA ALA A 125 4.63 14.48 28.45
C ALA A 125 4.86 12.95 28.50
N ALA A 126 6.10 12.49 28.60
CA ALA A 126 6.43 11.07 28.73
C ALA A 126 6.02 10.49 30.08
N GLU A 127 6.10 11.27 31.16
CA GLU A 127 5.64 10.84 32.49
C GLU A 127 4.13 10.59 32.52
N GLU A 128 3.35 11.41 31.80
CA GLU A 128 1.88 11.28 31.72
C GLU A 128 1.43 9.95 31.11
N ILE A 129 2.14 9.47 30.08
CA ILE A 129 1.84 8.19 29.41
C ILE A 129 2.76 7.05 29.87
N LYS A 130 3.63 7.29 30.86
CA LYS A 130 4.65 6.35 31.34
C LYS A 130 5.49 5.75 30.20
N ASP A 131 5.88 6.59 29.24
CA ASP A 131 6.65 6.17 28.09
C ASP A 131 8.11 5.88 28.49
N ILE A 132 8.51 4.62 28.32
CA ILE A 132 9.86 4.13 28.63
C ILE A 132 10.89 4.70 27.63
N SER A 133 10.46 5.06 26.41
CA SER A 133 11.36 5.49 25.34
C SER A 133 10.83 6.74 24.62
N PRO A 134 10.85 7.92 25.27
CA PRO A 134 10.38 9.16 24.67
C PRO A 134 11.09 9.52 23.35
N PRO A 135 10.40 10.23 22.44
CA PRO A 135 11.01 10.68 21.19
C PRO A 135 12.08 11.75 21.44
N SER A 136 13.07 11.85 20.55
CA SER A 136 13.91 13.06 20.52
C SER A 136 13.12 14.26 20.00
N TYR A 137 13.54 15.49 20.32
CA TYR A 137 12.91 16.71 19.77
C TYR A 137 12.86 16.70 18.23
N LYS A 138 13.92 16.19 17.57
CA LYS A 138 13.96 16.05 16.10
C LYS A 138 12.91 15.06 15.61
N THR A 139 12.72 13.97 16.33
CA THR A 139 11.71 12.95 16.00
C THR A 139 10.30 13.54 16.08
N LEU A 140 10.00 14.29 17.15
CA LEU A 140 8.71 14.95 17.33
C LEU A 140 8.46 16.02 16.24
N LEU A 141 9.47 16.82 15.90
CA LEU A 141 9.38 17.76 14.77
C LEU A 141 9.05 17.07 13.44
N ARG A 142 9.65 15.91 13.18
CA ARG A 142 9.33 15.12 11.97
C ARG A 142 7.89 14.61 11.98
N TRP A 143 7.37 14.22 13.14
CA TRP A 143 5.97 13.82 13.29
C TRP A 143 5.01 15.00 13.07
N LEU A 144 5.29 16.17 13.66
CA LEU A 144 4.51 17.39 13.47
C LEU A 144 4.48 17.81 11.99
N LYS A 145 5.64 17.78 11.32
CA LYS A 145 5.74 18.08 9.90
C LYS A 145 4.91 17.09 9.07
N ALA A 146 5.06 15.79 9.28
CA ALA A 146 4.30 14.77 8.55
C ALA A 146 2.79 14.89 8.80
N PHE A 147 2.39 15.23 10.02
CA PHE A 147 0.99 15.44 10.38
C PHE A 147 0.40 16.66 9.67
N ASN A 148 1.10 17.79 9.68
CA ASN A 148 0.69 19.02 8.99
C ASN A 148 0.62 18.83 7.47
N GLU A 149 1.66 18.26 6.85
CA GLU A 149 1.70 18.02 5.40
C GLU A 149 0.62 17.02 4.93
N SER A 150 0.15 16.14 5.81
CA SER A 150 -0.91 15.18 5.49
C SER A 150 -2.34 15.74 5.56
N GLY A 151 -2.50 17.00 6.00
CA GLY A 151 -3.81 17.56 6.33
C GLY A 151 -4.39 16.97 7.62
N TRP A 152 -3.55 16.82 8.65
CA TRP A 152 -3.92 16.43 10.01
C TRP A 152 -4.48 15.00 10.14
N LYS A 153 -3.98 14.10 9.29
CA LYS A 153 -4.39 12.69 9.30
C LYS A 153 -3.56 11.90 10.29
N LYS A 154 -4.19 11.21 11.24
CA LYS A 154 -3.51 10.32 12.20
C LYS A 154 -2.68 9.22 11.52
N ALA A 155 -3.14 8.73 10.36
CA ALA A 155 -2.42 7.75 9.55
C ALA A 155 -1.03 8.22 9.07
N SER A 156 -0.75 9.52 9.04
CA SER A 156 0.57 10.05 8.69
C SER A 156 1.68 9.66 9.68
N LEU A 157 1.29 9.33 10.92
CA LEU A 157 2.19 8.95 12.00
C LEU A 157 2.58 7.47 11.97
N LEU A 158 2.02 6.69 11.04
CA LEU A 158 2.34 5.27 10.87
C LEU A 158 3.86 5.06 10.72
N PRO A 159 4.45 4.16 11.53
CA PRO A 159 5.85 3.80 11.38
C PRO A 159 6.14 3.22 9.99
N ARG A 160 6.99 3.90 9.22
CA ARG A 160 7.46 3.44 7.91
C ARG A 160 8.58 2.40 8.01
N HIS A 161 8.54 1.52 9.02
CA HIS A 161 9.56 0.49 9.22
C HIS A 161 9.65 -0.48 8.03
N HIS A 162 8.52 -0.75 7.38
CA HIS A 162 8.47 -1.56 6.16
C HIS A 162 9.11 -0.85 4.94
N SER A 163 9.23 0.48 4.97
CA SER A 163 9.86 1.28 3.91
C SER A 163 11.35 1.51 4.15
N LYS A 164 11.92 1.00 5.26
CA LYS A 164 13.37 1.00 5.44
C LYS A 164 13.95 0.03 4.42
N GLY A 165 14.54 0.58 3.36
CA GLY A 165 15.30 -0.21 2.40
C GLY A 165 16.45 -0.92 3.10
N ASN A 166 16.83 -2.09 2.58
CA ASN A 166 18.04 -2.74 3.06
C ASN A 166 19.25 -1.93 2.57
N HIS A 167 19.96 -1.25 3.50
CA HIS A 167 21.08 -0.36 3.17
C HIS A 167 22.38 -1.09 2.82
N SER A 168 22.42 -2.41 2.96
CA SER A 168 23.54 -3.25 2.51
C SER A 168 23.18 -4.00 1.22
N ILE A 169 23.99 -3.81 0.18
CA ILE A 169 24.01 -4.69 -0.99
C ILE A 169 24.51 -6.05 -0.47
N ARG A 170 23.63 -7.06 -0.42
CA ARG A 170 23.98 -8.42 0.04
C ARG A 170 24.73 -9.24 -1.02
N LEU A 171 24.87 -8.71 -2.23
CA LEU A 171 25.52 -9.37 -3.35
C LEU A 171 26.98 -8.94 -3.42
N ALA A 172 27.85 -9.87 -3.80
CA ALA A 172 29.23 -9.53 -4.16
C ALA A 172 29.20 -8.52 -5.33
N PRO A 173 30.14 -7.56 -5.39
CA PRO A 173 30.12 -6.48 -6.39
C PRO A 173 30.06 -7.00 -7.84
N GLU A 174 30.77 -8.07 -8.15
CA GLU A 174 30.77 -8.71 -9.49
C GLU A 174 29.38 -9.26 -9.85
N VAL A 175 28.72 -9.93 -8.90
CA VAL A 175 27.36 -10.48 -9.07
C VAL A 175 26.34 -9.35 -9.25
N ASP A 176 26.48 -8.25 -8.49
CA ASP A 176 25.58 -7.11 -8.59
C ASP A 176 25.71 -6.37 -9.92
N ARG A 177 26.95 -6.19 -10.41
CA ARG A 177 27.22 -5.60 -11.73
C ARG A 177 26.60 -6.43 -12.84
N LEU A 178 26.87 -7.73 -12.85
CA LEU A 178 26.34 -8.65 -13.85
C LEU A 178 24.81 -8.67 -13.85
N LEU A 179 24.19 -8.69 -12.66
CA LEU A 179 22.74 -8.62 -12.53
C LEU A 179 22.19 -7.29 -13.08
N CYS A 180 22.84 -6.16 -12.80
CA CYS A 180 22.41 -4.87 -13.32
C CYS A 180 22.53 -4.80 -14.85
N GLU A 181 23.60 -5.34 -15.44
CA GLU A 181 23.77 -5.42 -16.90
C GLU A 181 22.61 -6.16 -17.54
N VAL A 182 22.33 -7.39 -17.10
CA VAL A 182 21.21 -8.20 -17.59
C VAL A 182 19.87 -7.49 -17.42
N VAL A 183 19.61 -6.87 -16.26
CA VAL A 183 18.38 -6.12 -16.03
C VAL A 183 18.23 -4.98 -17.02
N THR A 184 19.30 -4.19 -17.24
CA THR A 184 19.25 -3.04 -18.14
C THR A 184 19.11 -3.45 -19.61
N GLU A 185 19.76 -4.53 -20.04
CA GLU A 185 19.63 -5.07 -21.39
C GLU A 185 18.21 -5.54 -21.69
N HIS A 186 17.62 -6.33 -20.78
CA HIS A 186 16.26 -6.84 -20.95
C HIS A 186 15.21 -5.74 -20.83
N ALA A 187 15.44 -4.71 -20.00
CA ALA A 187 14.58 -3.53 -19.93
C ALA A 187 14.57 -2.71 -21.22
N ARG A 188 15.72 -2.60 -21.90
CA ARG A 188 15.84 -1.88 -23.19
C ARG A 188 15.31 -2.69 -24.37
N SER A 189 15.46 -4.01 -24.32
CA SER A 189 15.17 -4.88 -25.48
C SER A 189 13.68 -5.06 -25.76
N SER A 190 12.79 -4.82 -24.81
CA SER A 190 11.35 -5.07 -25.00
C SER A 190 10.47 -4.21 -24.10
N ALA A 191 9.39 -3.67 -24.67
CA ALA A 191 8.35 -2.94 -23.92
C ALA A 191 7.68 -3.78 -22.82
N ARG A 192 7.68 -5.12 -22.99
CA ARG A 192 7.23 -6.08 -21.97
C ARG A 192 8.39 -6.99 -21.58
N VAL A 193 8.96 -6.75 -20.40
CA VAL A 193 10.09 -7.53 -19.88
C VAL A 193 9.63 -8.93 -19.46
N HIS A 194 10.30 -9.96 -19.98
CA HIS A 194 10.10 -11.34 -19.54
C HIS A 194 11.10 -11.70 -18.44
N ILE A 195 10.73 -11.47 -17.17
CA ILE A 195 11.64 -11.58 -16.01
C ILE A 195 12.24 -12.99 -15.86
N GLY A 196 11.48 -14.04 -16.19
CA GLY A 196 12.02 -15.41 -16.23
C GLY A 196 13.12 -15.63 -17.27
N LYS A 197 13.10 -14.86 -18.37
CA LYS A 197 14.15 -14.92 -19.40
C LYS A 197 15.39 -14.17 -18.93
N ALA A 198 15.20 -12.98 -18.37
CA ALA A 198 16.28 -12.19 -17.78
C ALA A 198 16.99 -12.97 -16.65
N HIS A 199 16.26 -13.66 -15.78
CA HIS A 199 16.89 -14.45 -14.73
C HIS A 199 17.67 -15.65 -15.27
N ARG A 200 17.17 -16.35 -16.28
CA ARG A 200 17.92 -17.46 -16.92
C ARG A 200 19.22 -16.98 -17.53
N ASP A 201 19.17 -15.89 -18.30
CA ASP A 201 20.36 -15.24 -18.88
C ASP A 201 21.37 -14.84 -17.79
N PHE A 202 20.89 -14.26 -16.68
CA PHE A 202 21.74 -13.98 -15.52
C PHE A 202 22.43 -15.24 -14.95
N ILE A 203 21.70 -16.35 -14.81
CA ILE A 203 22.30 -17.61 -14.32
C ILE A 203 23.34 -18.16 -15.30
N GLU A 204 23.07 -18.11 -16.60
CA GLU A 204 24.01 -18.54 -17.65
C GLU A 204 25.30 -17.70 -17.61
N ARG A 205 25.19 -16.37 -17.51
CA ARG A 205 26.37 -15.50 -17.37
C ARG A 205 27.12 -15.71 -16.06
N MET A 206 26.42 -16.03 -14.97
CA MET A 206 27.03 -16.40 -13.70
C MET A 206 27.84 -17.70 -13.80
N GLN A 207 27.38 -18.67 -14.60
CA GLN A 207 28.13 -19.90 -14.85
C GLN A 207 29.44 -19.59 -15.59
N LEU A 208 29.36 -18.80 -16.67
CA LEU A 208 30.55 -18.36 -17.42
C LEU A 208 31.55 -17.60 -16.54
N LEU A 209 31.06 -16.70 -15.67
CA LEU A 209 31.89 -15.98 -14.72
C LEU A 209 32.59 -16.94 -13.75
N ASN A 210 31.86 -17.93 -13.23
CA ASN A 210 32.42 -18.91 -12.30
C ASN A 210 33.41 -19.88 -12.97
N ASP A 211 33.20 -20.20 -14.25
CA ASP A 211 34.16 -20.98 -15.04
C ASP A 211 35.48 -20.21 -15.20
N HIS A 212 35.42 -18.93 -15.58
CA HIS A 212 36.59 -18.05 -15.63
C HIS A 212 37.31 -17.94 -14.28
N ARG A 213 36.55 -17.76 -13.19
CA ARG A 213 37.11 -17.69 -11.83
C ARG A 213 37.81 -18.99 -11.43
N ARG A 214 37.28 -20.14 -11.84
CA ARG A 214 37.91 -21.44 -11.60
C ARG A 214 39.25 -21.54 -12.34
N ASP A 215 39.32 -21.05 -13.57
CA ASP A 215 40.56 -21.03 -14.36
C ASP A 215 41.62 -20.11 -13.73
N GLU A 216 41.19 -19.05 -13.06
CA GLU A 216 42.04 -18.13 -12.29
C GLU A 216 42.34 -18.60 -10.85
N GLY A 217 41.82 -19.77 -10.43
CA GLY A 217 41.98 -20.30 -9.08
C GLY A 217 41.19 -19.57 -7.99
N LEU A 218 40.22 -18.73 -8.38
CA LEU A 218 39.35 -17.99 -7.48
C LEU A 218 38.12 -18.81 -7.06
N PRO A 219 37.56 -18.56 -5.85
CA PRO A 219 36.35 -19.24 -5.40
C PRO A 219 35.14 -18.81 -6.22
N ALA A 220 34.24 -19.76 -6.50
CA ALA A 220 32.98 -19.52 -7.19
C ALA A 220 32.06 -18.61 -6.38
N LEU A 221 31.35 -17.73 -7.09
CA LEU A 221 30.36 -16.82 -6.53
C LEU A 221 28.96 -17.42 -6.62
N THR A 222 28.19 -17.20 -5.56
CA THR A 222 26.80 -17.68 -5.51
C THR A 222 25.88 -16.73 -6.28
N PRO A 223 25.07 -17.22 -7.24
CA PRO A 223 24.12 -16.39 -7.95
C PRO A 223 22.99 -15.90 -7.02
N SER A 224 22.43 -14.75 -7.34
CA SER A 224 21.27 -14.18 -6.63
C SER A 224 19.97 -14.92 -6.97
N SER A 225 18.95 -14.78 -6.12
CA SER A 225 17.65 -15.44 -6.33
C SER A 225 16.82 -14.78 -7.44
N TYR A 226 15.83 -15.52 -7.98
CA TYR A 226 14.83 -14.98 -8.91
C TYR A 226 14.10 -13.75 -8.33
N GLU A 227 13.74 -13.78 -7.05
CA GLU A 227 13.08 -12.66 -6.37
C GLU A 227 13.98 -11.42 -6.38
N THR A 228 15.29 -11.58 -6.22
CA THR A 228 16.24 -10.47 -6.32
C THR A 228 16.22 -9.84 -7.72
N THR A 229 16.15 -10.65 -8.77
CA THR A 229 16.02 -10.18 -10.16
C THR A 229 14.70 -9.44 -10.37
N LEU A 230 13.59 -10.00 -9.89
CA LEU A 230 12.26 -9.39 -9.95
C LEU A 230 12.21 -8.02 -9.24
N GLN A 231 12.80 -7.91 -8.06
CA GLN A 231 12.85 -6.66 -7.30
C GLN A 231 13.66 -5.58 -8.03
N ARG A 232 14.66 -5.95 -8.84
CA ARG A 232 15.44 -4.99 -9.64
C ARG A 232 14.62 -4.38 -10.79
N PHE A 233 13.67 -5.11 -11.37
CA PHE A 233 12.75 -4.59 -12.39
C PHE A 233 11.57 -3.78 -11.83
N ARG A 234 11.31 -3.87 -10.53
CA ARG A 234 10.22 -3.15 -9.84
C ARG A 234 10.63 -1.81 -9.23
N LYS A 235 11.94 -1.53 -9.18
CA LYS A 235 12.50 -0.24 -8.76
C LYS A 235 12.41 0.76 -9.89
#